data_AF-A0A940ERC1-F1
#
_entry.id   AF-A0A940ERC1-F1
#
_cell.length_a   1.000
_cell.length_b   1.000
_cell.length_c   1.000
_cell.angle_alpha   90.00
_cell.angle_beta   90.00
_cell.angle_gamma   90.00
#
_symmetry.space_group_name_H-M   'P 1'
#
loop_
_entity.id
_entity.type
_entity.pdbx_description
1 polymer ?
#
loop_
_entity_poly.entity_id
_entity_poly.type
_entity_poly.pdbx_seq_one_letter_code
_entity_poly.pdbx_strand_id
1 'polypeptide(L)'
;MNIVRNIEKSFYPEIYPDSTPINHYLKLCLVKTNGLARYVLIVIDFDSSIDFKTQIEQARMSIRQQTSAMWLFREVGAYIVFVCDELPNVNRSQIKVDKTGFHAVIIQGIHLVSKSGNHLYNHAKWSHRSFGGTECIAARIVNSAI
;
A
#
# COMPACT_ATOMS: atom_id res chain seq x y z
N MET A 1 -17.07 10.92 -5.26
CA MET A 1 -16.58 9.55 -5.47
C MET A 1 -15.68 9.18 -4.31
N ASN A 2 -15.87 8.03 -3.66
CA ASN A 2 -15.06 7.66 -2.48
C ASN A 2 -14.12 6.50 -2.84
N ILE A 3 -12.95 6.85 -3.37
CA ILE A 3 -11.88 5.92 -3.79
C ILE A 3 -11.58 4.90 -2.70
N VAL A 4 -11.47 5.36 -1.45
CA VAL A 4 -11.18 4.50 -0.28
C VAL A 4 -12.23 3.41 -0.13
N ARG A 5 -13.52 3.78 -0.19
CA ARG A 5 -14.64 2.85 -0.07
C ARG A 5 -14.70 1.85 -1.22
N ASN A 6 -14.37 2.28 -2.44
CA ASN A 6 -14.37 1.37 -3.58
C ASN A 6 -13.22 0.35 -3.49
N ILE A 7 -12.03 0.80 -3.08
CA ILE A 7 -10.90 -0.10 -2.78
C ILE A 7 -11.31 -1.08 -1.67
N GLU A 8 -11.87 -0.59 -0.56
CA GLU A 8 -12.32 -1.46 0.53
C GLU A 8 -13.27 -2.56 0.03
N LYS A 9 -14.33 -2.20 -0.69
CA LYS A 9 -15.28 -3.17 -1.26
C LYS A 9 -14.65 -4.17 -2.23
N SER A 10 -13.62 -3.75 -2.96
CA SER A 10 -12.98 -4.61 -3.96
C SER A 10 -12.01 -5.60 -3.33
N PHE A 11 -11.53 -5.37 -2.11
CA PHE A 11 -10.48 -6.18 -1.49
C PHE A 11 -10.97 -6.91 -0.23
N TYR A 12 -11.89 -6.32 0.53
CA TYR A 12 -12.48 -6.91 1.73
C TYR A 12 -13.85 -7.54 1.44
N PRO A 13 -14.16 -8.73 2.00
CA PRO A 13 -13.27 -9.62 2.76
C PRO A 13 -12.51 -10.63 1.88
N GLU A 14 -12.76 -10.66 0.56
CA GLU A 14 -12.33 -11.73 -0.34
C GLU A 14 -10.80 -11.90 -0.41
N ILE A 15 -10.06 -10.82 -0.58
CA ILE A 15 -8.59 -10.85 -0.71
C ILE A 15 -7.92 -10.62 0.65
N TYR A 16 -8.43 -9.64 1.38
CA TYR A 16 -8.00 -9.27 2.73
C TYR A 16 -9.18 -9.50 3.68
N PRO A 17 -9.14 -10.57 4.50
CA PRO A 17 -10.27 -10.95 5.35
C PRO A 17 -10.47 -10.02 6.56
N ASP A 18 -9.46 -9.22 6.91
CA ASP A 18 -9.47 -8.37 8.09
C ASP A 18 -9.38 -6.89 7.71
N SER A 19 -10.12 -6.05 8.41
CA SER A 19 -9.98 -4.58 8.37
C SER A 19 -9.61 -4.10 9.77
N THR A 20 -8.55 -3.31 9.88
CA THR A 20 -8.05 -2.82 11.18
C THR A 20 -8.49 -1.39 11.45
N PRO A 21 -8.67 -1.00 12.73
CA PRO A 21 -9.05 0.36 13.10
C PRO A 21 -8.09 1.38 12.51
N ILE A 22 -8.64 2.40 11.85
CA ILE A 22 -7.86 3.45 11.21
C ILE A 22 -7.42 4.52 12.23
N ASN A 23 -6.27 5.16 11.98
CA ASN A 23 -5.86 6.38 12.68
C ASN A 23 -6.10 7.60 11.77
N HIS A 24 -5.79 8.82 12.23
CA HIS A 24 -6.04 10.03 11.43
C HIS A 24 -5.27 10.05 10.08
N TYR A 25 -4.14 9.34 10.02
CA TYR A 25 -3.24 9.27 8.89
C TYR A 25 -3.64 8.19 7.87
N LEU A 26 -3.99 6.98 8.33
CA LEU A 26 -4.43 5.86 7.49
C LEU A 26 -5.93 5.97 7.20
N LYS A 27 -6.35 6.02 5.93
CA LYS A 27 -7.78 6.00 5.55
C LYS A 27 -8.36 4.60 5.44
N LEU A 28 -7.51 3.62 5.17
CA LEU A 28 -7.86 2.21 5.12
C LEU A 28 -6.64 1.37 5.50
N CYS A 29 -6.85 0.27 6.21
CA CYS A 29 -5.81 -0.72 6.50
C CYS A 29 -6.41 -2.12 6.52
N LEU A 30 -6.33 -2.80 5.37
CA LEU A 30 -6.77 -4.18 5.21
C LEU A 30 -5.61 -5.14 5.46
N VAL A 31 -5.87 -6.26 6.12
CA VAL A 31 -4.85 -7.22 6.55
C VAL A 31 -5.16 -8.62 6.04
N LYS A 32 -4.11 -9.33 5.62
CA LYS A 32 -4.15 -10.73 5.24
C LYS A 32 -3.00 -11.46 5.91
N THR A 33 -3.30 -12.59 6.54
CA THR A 33 -2.32 -13.53 7.06
C THR A 33 -2.18 -14.71 6.09
N ASN A 34 -0.95 -15.20 5.89
CA ASN A 34 -0.70 -16.43 5.17
C ASN A 34 0.46 -17.18 5.85
N GLY A 35 0.11 -18.13 6.73
CA GLY A 35 1.07 -18.73 7.65
C GLY A 35 1.69 -17.67 8.56
N LEU A 36 3.02 -17.58 8.57
CA LEU A 36 3.77 -16.57 9.33
C LEU A 36 3.85 -15.20 8.64
N ALA A 37 3.54 -15.14 7.35
CA ALA A 37 3.61 -13.90 6.58
C ALA A 37 2.34 -13.07 6.79
N ARG A 38 2.51 -11.75 6.91
CA ARG A 38 1.42 -10.78 7.02
C ARG A 38 1.51 -9.77 5.90
N TYR A 39 0.37 -9.39 5.36
CA TYR A 39 0.25 -8.44 4.27
C TYR A 39 -0.75 -7.38 4.62
N VAL A 40 -0.45 -6.14 4.22
CA VAL A 40 -1.36 -5.01 4.36
C VAL A 40 -1.56 -4.28 3.05
N LEU A 41 -2.81 -3.88 2.81
CA LEU A 41 -3.16 -2.87 1.81
C LEU A 41 -3.59 -1.63 2.59
N ILE A 42 -2.84 -0.54 2.42
CA ILE A 42 -3.16 0.72 3.07
C ILE A 42 -3.57 1.77 2.04
N VAL A 43 -4.48 2.66 2.43
CA VAL A 43 -4.84 3.85 1.66
C VAL A 43 -4.58 5.07 2.52
N ILE A 44 -3.90 6.06 1.96
CA ILE A 44 -3.54 7.34 2.58
C ILE A 44 -3.75 8.47 1.59
N ASP A 45 -4.04 9.68 2.09
CA ASP A 45 -4.08 10.86 1.25
C ASP A 45 -2.64 11.32 0.95
N PHE A 46 -2.40 11.72 -0.29
CA PHE A 46 -1.14 12.31 -0.72
C PHE A 46 -1.09 13.79 -0.33
N ASP A 47 -0.03 14.19 0.36
CA ASP A 47 0.20 15.58 0.74
C ASP A 47 1.25 16.22 -0.19
N SER A 48 0.81 17.16 -1.04
CA SER A 48 1.72 17.85 -1.96
C SER A 48 2.73 18.77 -1.29
N SER A 49 2.56 19.09 0.00
CA SER A 49 3.50 19.90 0.78
C SER A 49 4.68 19.11 1.35
N ILE A 50 4.59 17.77 1.33
CA ILE A 50 5.60 16.87 1.88
C ILE A 50 6.26 16.13 0.71
N ASP A 51 7.60 16.05 0.71
CA ASP A 51 8.29 15.28 -0.32
C ASP A 51 7.89 13.79 -0.28
N PHE A 52 7.82 13.18 -1.46
CA PHE A 52 7.29 11.83 -1.61
C PHE A 52 8.06 10.77 -0.82
N LYS A 53 9.38 10.94 -0.64
CA LYS A 53 10.20 10.00 0.12
C LYS A 53 9.84 10.07 1.61
N THR A 54 9.65 11.26 2.16
CA THR A 54 9.22 11.45 3.54
C THR A 54 7.84 10.85 3.79
N GLN A 55 6.89 11.01 2.87
CA GLN A 55 5.57 10.38 2.99
C GLN A 55 5.64 8.84 3.01
N ILE A 56 6.52 8.23 2.21
CA ILE A 56 6.75 6.79 2.20
C ILE A 56 7.27 6.32 3.57
N GLU A 57 8.22 7.04 4.17
CA GLU A 57 8.75 6.71 5.50
C GLU A 57 7.72 6.90 6.62
N GLN A 58 6.90 7.95 6.55
CA GLN A 58 5.78 8.15 7.47
C GLN A 58 4.78 6.99 7.37
N ALA A 59 4.39 6.60 6.16
CA ALA A 59 3.53 5.46 5.93
C ALA A 59 4.13 4.16 6.49
N ARG A 60 5.43 3.93 6.30
CA ARG A 60 6.15 2.79 6.88
C ARG A 60 6.07 2.78 8.40
N MET A 61 6.29 3.92 9.05
CA MET A 61 6.18 4.06 10.50
C MET A 61 4.76 3.78 10.99
N SER A 62 3.75 4.34 10.34
CA SER A 62 2.34 4.11 10.69
C SER A 62 1.94 2.65 10.52
N ILE A 63 2.34 1.99 9.42
CA ILE A 63 2.12 0.55 9.22
C ILE A 63 2.78 -0.25 10.34
N ARG A 64 4.03 0.07 10.68
CA ARG A 64 4.77 -0.65 11.73
C ARG A 64 4.03 -0.59 13.06
N GLN A 65 3.58 0.60 13.46
CA GLN A 65 2.82 0.81 14.69
C GLN A 65 1.50 0.04 14.65
N GLN A 66 0.72 0.22 13.57
CA GLN A 66 -0.59 -0.40 13.39
C GLN A 66 -0.54 -1.93 13.42
N THR A 67 0.50 -2.53 12.83
CA THR A 67 0.62 -3.99 12.68
C THR A 67 1.51 -4.65 13.74
N SER A 68 2.13 -3.84 14.60
CA SER A 68 3.20 -4.28 15.51
C SER A 68 4.28 -5.07 14.78
N ALA A 69 4.70 -4.58 13.61
CA ALA A 69 5.72 -5.25 12.79
C ALA A 69 7.09 -5.20 13.47
N MET A 70 7.79 -6.34 13.49
CA MET A 70 9.15 -6.48 14.03
C MET A 70 10.02 -7.24 13.04
N TRP A 71 11.24 -6.75 12.84
CA TRP A 71 12.20 -7.39 11.95
C TRP A 71 12.60 -8.78 12.50
N LEU A 72 12.75 -9.78 11.63
CA LEU A 72 13.12 -11.19 11.90
C LEU A 72 12.07 -12.04 12.64
N PHE A 73 10.94 -11.46 13.04
CA PHE A 73 9.91 -12.20 13.81
C PHE A 73 8.49 -11.97 13.30
N ARG A 74 8.20 -10.79 12.75
CA ARG A 74 6.84 -10.30 12.50
C ARG A 74 6.81 -9.36 11.30
N GLU A 75 7.52 -9.69 10.22
CA GLU A 75 7.54 -8.87 9.02
C GLU A 75 6.14 -8.71 8.40
N VAL A 76 5.95 -7.57 7.74
CA VAL A 76 4.73 -7.23 7.02
C VAL A 76 5.09 -6.78 5.61
N GLY A 77 4.52 -7.42 4.60
CA GLY A 77 4.49 -6.91 3.23
C GLY A 77 3.42 -5.82 3.10
N ALA A 78 3.77 -4.66 2.59
CA ALA A 78 2.87 -3.51 2.46
C ALA A 78 2.68 -3.11 1.00
N TYR A 79 1.42 -2.91 0.62
CA TYR A 79 1.04 -2.22 -0.60
C TYR A 79 0.38 -0.90 -0.21
N ILE A 80 0.96 0.22 -0.63
CA ILE A 80 0.56 1.57 -0.24
C ILE A 80 -0.18 2.23 -1.39
N VAL A 81 -1.40 2.71 -1.15
CA VAL A 81 -2.16 3.50 -2.11
C VAL A 81 -2.22 4.96 -1.63
N PHE A 82 -1.66 5.86 -2.41
CA PHE A 82 -1.76 7.31 -2.22
C PHE A 82 -2.91 7.87 -3.06
N VAL A 83 -3.91 8.46 -2.41
CA VAL A 83 -5.01 9.17 -3.07
C VAL A 83 -4.60 10.62 -3.27
N CYS A 84 -4.56 11.06 -4.52
CA CYS A 84 -4.11 12.39 -4.91
C CYS A 84 -5.28 13.17 -5.53
N ASP A 85 -5.27 14.50 -5.44
CA ASP A 85 -6.17 15.32 -6.25
C ASP A 85 -5.79 15.19 -7.74
N GLU A 86 -4.51 15.40 -8.03
CA GLU A 86 -3.87 15.20 -9.34
C GLU A 86 -2.60 14.36 -9.16
N LEU A 87 -2.14 13.69 -10.23
CA LEU A 87 -0.88 12.95 -10.14
C LEU A 87 0.28 13.92 -9.94
N PRO A 88 1.12 13.73 -8.92
CA PRO A 88 2.30 14.57 -8.76
C PRO A 88 3.30 14.29 -9.88
N ASN A 89 4.19 15.25 -10.17
CA ASN A 89 5.26 15.10 -11.15
C ASN A 89 6.40 14.20 -10.61
N VAL A 90 6.05 12.94 -10.37
CA VAL A 90 6.94 11.89 -9.86
C VAL A 90 7.14 10.87 -10.97
N ASN A 91 8.39 10.59 -11.31
CA ASN A 91 8.73 9.53 -12.23
C ASN A 91 8.62 8.17 -11.55
N ARG A 92 8.26 7.13 -12.33
CA ARG A 92 8.19 5.75 -11.82
C ARG A 92 9.47 5.28 -11.10
N SER A 93 10.64 5.74 -11.55
CA SER A 93 11.94 5.44 -10.94
C SER A 93 12.12 6.04 -9.53
N GLN A 94 11.36 7.08 -9.18
CA GLN A 94 11.36 7.71 -7.87
C GLN A 94 10.44 6.96 -6.88
N ILE A 95 9.53 6.12 -7.38
CA ILE A 95 8.72 5.21 -6.56
C ILE A 95 9.59 4.02 -6.14
N LYS A 96 10.30 4.21 -5.02
CA LYS A 96 11.18 3.20 -4.45
C LYS A 96 10.40 2.22 -3.60
N VAL A 97 10.42 0.97 -4.03
CA VAL A 97 9.93 -0.19 -3.29
C VAL A 97 11.12 -0.98 -2.76
N ASP A 98 10.91 -1.74 -1.69
CA ASP A 98 11.99 -2.51 -1.06
C ASP A 98 12.38 -3.70 -1.95
N LYS A 99 13.66 -3.74 -2.29
CA LYS A 99 14.26 -4.85 -3.06
C LYS A 99 14.73 -6.00 -2.18
N THR A 100 14.79 -5.79 -0.86
CA THR A 100 15.29 -6.73 0.13
C THR A 100 14.36 -6.79 1.34
N GLY A 101 14.31 -7.94 2.01
CA GLY A 101 13.46 -8.18 3.18
C GLY A 101 14.03 -7.71 4.52
N PHE A 102 15.02 -6.82 4.51
CA PHE A 102 15.71 -6.39 5.73
C PHE A 102 14.98 -5.27 6.48
N HIS A 103 13.65 -5.32 6.52
CA HIS A 103 12.81 -4.35 7.20
C HIS A 103 11.64 -5.03 7.90
N ALA A 104 11.19 -4.47 9.02
CA ALA A 104 9.97 -4.93 9.70
C ALA A 104 8.73 -4.73 8.82
N VAL A 105 8.65 -3.61 8.13
CA VAL A 105 7.64 -3.33 7.09
C VAL A 105 8.37 -3.30 5.77
N ILE A 106 7.96 -4.14 4.83
CA ILE A 106 8.54 -4.26 3.51
C ILE A 106 7.56 -3.63 2.53
N ILE A 107 7.94 -2.52 1.92
CA ILE A 107 7.12 -1.84 0.92
C ILE A 107 7.25 -2.60 -0.40
N GLN A 108 6.24 -3.40 -0.71
CA GLN A 108 6.18 -4.25 -1.90
C GLN A 108 5.52 -3.55 -3.07
N GLY A 109 4.71 -2.53 -2.83
CA GLY A 109 4.08 -1.73 -3.87
C GLY A 109 3.66 -0.37 -3.38
N ILE A 110 3.74 0.61 -4.28
CA ILE A 110 3.21 1.95 -4.09
C ILE A 110 2.40 2.31 -5.33
N HIS A 111 1.20 2.84 -5.13
CA HIS A 111 0.26 3.21 -6.18
C HIS A 111 -0.34 4.58 -5.88
N LEU A 112 -0.08 5.56 -6.73
CA LEU A 112 -0.74 6.85 -6.72
C LEU A 112 -1.99 6.79 -7.61
N VAL A 113 -3.13 7.21 -7.07
CA VAL A 113 -4.40 7.29 -7.78
C VAL A 113 -4.93 8.71 -7.66
N SER A 114 -5.13 9.40 -8.78
CA SER A 114 -5.77 10.71 -8.77
C SER A 114 -7.30 10.60 -8.71
N LYS A 115 -7.97 11.64 -8.21
CA LYS A 115 -9.44 11.76 -8.26
C LYS A 115 -9.98 11.79 -9.68
N SER A 116 -9.15 12.16 -10.66
CA SER A 116 -9.46 12.09 -12.09
C SER A 116 -9.30 10.69 -12.72
N GLY A 117 -8.89 9.67 -11.95
CA GLY A 117 -8.74 8.31 -12.43
C GLY A 117 -7.40 8.01 -13.12
N ASN A 118 -6.41 8.89 -12.98
CA ASN A 118 -5.05 8.61 -13.45
C ASN A 118 -4.29 7.80 -12.40
N HIS A 119 -3.42 6.92 -12.87
CA HIS A 119 -2.68 5.99 -12.03
C HIS A 119 -1.18 6.06 -12.32
N LEU A 120 -0.37 6.01 -11.26
CA LEU A 120 1.07 5.82 -11.34
C LEU A 120 1.50 4.84 -10.25
N TYR A 121 2.12 3.73 -10.61
CA TYR A 121 2.50 2.72 -9.61
C TYR A 121 3.83 2.05 -9.91
N ASN A 122 4.47 1.58 -8.85
CA ASN A 122 5.60 0.67 -8.92
C ASN A 122 5.47 -0.41 -7.84
N HIS A 123 5.93 -1.61 -8.15
CA HIS A 123 5.87 -2.77 -7.26
C HIS A 123 7.09 -3.65 -7.45
N ALA A 124 7.52 -4.29 -6.36
CA ALA A 124 8.63 -5.24 -6.37
C ALA A 124 8.09 -6.65 -6.65
N LYS A 125 8.83 -7.38 -7.50
CA LYS A 125 8.75 -8.85 -7.55
C LYS A 125 9.78 -9.40 -6.57
N TRP A 126 9.37 -10.35 -5.74
CA TRP A 126 10.27 -11.05 -4.81
C TRP A 126 10.50 -12.48 -5.33
N SER A 127 11.59 -12.70 -6.08
CA SER A 127 11.85 -13.99 -6.74
C SER A 127 10.70 -14.41 -7.69
N HIS A 128 10.52 -15.72 -7.95
CA HIS A 128 9.45 -16.28 -8.78
C HIS A 128 8.05 -16.21 -8.13
N ARG A 129 7.92 -15.63 -6.93
CA ARG A 129 6.65 -15.47 -6.21
C ARG A 129 6.37 -13.98 -5.99
N SER A 130 5.37 -13.44 -6.68
CA SER A 130 4.76 -12.18 -6.26
C SER A 130 4.10 -12.41 -4.90
N PHE A 131 4.77 -12.01 -3.83
CA PHE A 131 4.25 -12.06 -2.46
C PHE A 131 2.89 -11.33 -2.43
N GLY A 132 1.79 -12.08 -2.28
CA GLY A 132 0.43 -11.53 -2.31
C GLY A 132 -0.16 -11.23 -3.70
N GLY A 133 0.48 -11.63 -4.81
CA GLY A 133 -0.06 -11.41 -6.16
C GLY A 133 -0.10 -9.92 -6.54
N THR A 134 0.97 -9.17 -6.29
CA THR A 134 1.07 -7.70 -6.49
C THR A 134 0.68 -7.19 -7.88
N GLU A 135 0.77 -8.00 -8.94
CA GLU A 135 0.25 -7.66 -10.27
C GLU A 135 -1.30 -7.64 -10.30
N CYS A 136 -1.94 -8.57 -9.57
CA CYS A 136 -3.39 -8.58 -9.40
C CYS A 136 -3.88 -7.40 -8.54
N ILE A 137 -3.09 -6.94 -7.56
CA ILE A 137 -3.43 -5.80 -6.71
C ILE A 137 -3.51 -4.52 -7.54
N ALA A 138 -2.47 -4.21 -8.33
CA ALA A 138 -2.44 -3.00 -9.15
C ALA A 138 -3.60 -2.97 -10.16
N ALA A 139 -3.82 -4.08 -10.89
CA ALA A 139 -4.92 -4.20 -11.84
C ALA A 139 -6.30 -4.05 -11.17
N ARG A 140 -6.49 -4.66 -10.00
CA ARG A 140 -7.74 -4.54 -9.24
C ARG A 140 -7.94 -3.11 -8.72
N ILE A 141 -6.90 -2.40 -8.30
CA ILE A 141 -7.00 -0.97 -7.95
C ILE A 141 -7.39 -0.13 -9.17
N VAL A 142 -6.76 -0.33 -10.34
CA VAL A 142 -7.14 0.38 -11.57
C VAL A 142 -8.63 0.19 -11.90
N ASN A 143 -9.16 -1.02 -11.71
CA ASN A 143 -10.56 -1.34 -12.03
C ASN A 143 -11.57 -0.90 -10.94
N SER A 144 -11.12 -0.62 -9.71
CA SER A 144 -12.01 -0.35 -8.58
C SER A 144 -11.91 1.08 -8.05
N ALA A 145 -10.80 1.79 -8.27
CA ALA A 145 -10.60 3.11 -7.70
C ALA A 145 -11.35 4.24 -8.44
N ILE A 146 -12.21 3.90 -9.41
CA ILE A 146 -13.10 4.81 -10.15
C ILE A 146 -14.53 4.56 -9.69
#